data_AF-A0A522W333-F1
#
_entry.id   AF-A0A522W333-F1
#
_cell.length_a   1.000
_cell.length_b   1.000
_cell.length_c   1.000
_cell.angle_alpha   90.00
_cell.angle_beta   90.00
_cell.angle_gamma   90.00
#
_symmetry.space_group_name_H-M   'P 1'
#
loop_
_entity.id
_entity.type
_entity.pdbx_description
1 polymer ?
#
loop_
_entity_poly.entity_id
_entity_poly.type
_entity_poly.pdbx_seq_one_letter_code
_entity_poly.pdbx_strand_id
1 'polypeptide(L)'
;MSQDSATLDQLRREIDRIDDTIHDLLMQRSAVVESIAAAKPAGRVTLRPGREAAILRRLLGRHRGPFPKMALVRIWREIMGALVALQGPFM
;
A
#
# COMPACT_ATOMS: atom_id res chain seq x y z
N MET A 1 -9.53 40.83 3.17
CA MET A 1 -10.45 39.70 2.94
C MET A 1 -9.69 38.46 3.31
N SER A 2 -9.94 37.94 4.51
CA SER A 2 -9.16 36.88 5.13
C SER A 2 -9.28 35.60 4.30
N GLN A 3 -8.14 35.00 3.97
CA GLN A 3 -8.08 33.70 3.33
C GLN A 3 -8.81 32.68 4.20
N ASP A 4 -9.71 31.90 3.61
CA ASP A 4 -10.40 30.80 4.26
C ASP A 4 -9.38 29.73 4.70
N SER A 5 -8.84 29.90 5.90
CA SER A 5 -8.06 28.89 6.58
C SER A 5 -9.03 27.80 7.05
N ALA A 6 -8.94 26.60 6.48
CA ALA A 6 -9.61 25.44 7.05
C ALA A 6 -9.26 25.36 8.54
N THR A 7 -10.27 25.18 9.40
CA THR A 7 -10.00 25.07 10.84
C THR A 7 -9.22 23.80 11.13
N LEU A 8 -8.47 23.78 12.25
CA LEU A 8 -7.72 22.59 12.67
C LEU A 8 -8.60 21.32 12.69
N ASP A 9 -9.86 21.44 13.11
CA ASP A 9 -10.81 20.33 13.16
C ASP A 9 -11.32 19.90 11.78
N GLN A 10 -11.34 20.79 10.79
CA GLN A 10 -11.62 20.42 9.41
C GLN A 10 -10.45 19.63 8.82
N LEU A 11 -9.20 20.07 9.08
CA LEU A 11 -8.01 19.36 8.63
C LEU A 11 -7.88 17.96 9.26
N ARG A 12 -8.22 17.80 10.54
CA ARG A 12 -8.24 16.50 11.21
C ARG A 12 -9.26 15.54 10.59
N ARG A 13 -10.49 16.01 10.36
CA ARG A 13 -11.51 15.20 9.68
C ARG A 13 -11.10 14.79 8.27
N GLU A 14 -10.35 15.64 7.59
CA GLU A 14 -9.80 15.29 6.27
C GLU A 14 -8.73 14.20 6.37
N ILE A 15 -7.90 14.20 7.42
CA ILE A 15 -6.96 13.10 7.70
C ILE A 15 -7.73 11.80 7.97
N ASP A 16 -8.74 11.84 8.85
CA ASP A 16 -9.55 10.64 9.17
C ASP A 16 -10.16 10.04 7.89
N ARG A 17 -10.73 10.88 7.03
CA ARG A 17 -11.28 10.46 5.73
C ARG A 17 -10.23 9.83 4.82
N ILE A 18 -9.01 10.37 4.80
CA ILE A 18 -7.89 9.82 4.02
C ILE A 18 -7.47 8.47 4.59
N ASP A 19 -7.37 8.33 5.91
CA ASP A 19 -6.97 7.10 6.58
C ASP A 19 -7.99 5.97 6.35
N ASP A 20 -9.28 6.27 6.46
CA ASP A 20 -10.36 5.32 6.09
C ASP A 20 -10.22 4.85 4.64
N THR A 21 -9.94 5.79 3.72
CA THR A 21 -9.73 5.46 2.31
C THR A 21 -8.49 4.58 2.11
N ILE A 22 -7.40 4.84 2.84
CA ILE A 22 -6.19 4.01 2.80
C ILE A 22 -6.50 2.60 3.28
N HIS A 23 -7.25 2.46 4.39
CA HIS A 23 -7.64 1.17 4.94
C HIS A 23 -8.50 0.37 3.95
N ASP A 24 -9.51 0.99 3.34
CA ASP A 24 -10.36 0.34 2.33
C ASP A 24 -9.54 -0.13 1.12
N LEU A 25 -8.60 0.69 0.64
CA LEU A 25 -7.70 0.31 -0.46
C LEU A 25 -6.78 -0.85 -0.08
N LEU A 26 -6.35 -0.93 1.18
CA LEU A 26 -5.59 -2.08 1.67
C LEU A 26 -6.44 -3.35 1.67
N MET A 27 -7.69 -3.28 2.14
CA MET A 27 -8.61 -4.43 2.12
C MET A 27 -8.88 -4.93 0.69
N GLN A 28 -9.13 -4.01 -0.24
CA GLN A 28 -9.29 -4.34 -1.66
C GLN A 28 -8.03 -4.99 -2.23
N ARG A 29 -6.85 -4.47 -1.90
CA ARG A 29 -5.57 -5.04 -2.35
C ARG A 29 -5.37 -6.46 -1.81
N SER A 30 -5.73 -6.71 -0.55
CA SER A 30 -5.66 -8.03 0.07
C SER A 30 -6.55 -9.04 -0.66
N ALA A 31 -7.81 -8.70 -0.93
CA ALA A 31 -8.76 -9.57 -1.63
C ALA A 31 -8.28 -9.96 -3.04
N VAL A 32 -7.66 -9.02 -3.77
CA VAL A 32 -7.05 -9.30 -5.08
C VAL A 32 -5.87 -10.27 -4.94
N VAL A 33 -5.07 -10.12 -3.89
CA VAL A 33 -3.93 -11.00 -3.61
C VAL A 33 -4.39 -12.42 -3.26
N GLU A 34 -5.46 -12.58 -2.49
CA GLU A 34 -6.09 -13.87 -2.21
C GLU A 34 -6.62 -14.53 -3.49
N SER A 35 -7.29 -13.76 -4.34
CA SER A 35 -7.77 -14.23 -5.64
C SER A 35 -6.62 -14.70 -6.55
N ILE A 36 -5.49 -13.97 -6.53
CA ILE A 36 -4.26 -14.36 -7.23
C ILE A 36 -3.69 -15.66 -6.66
N ALA A 37 -3.73 -15.84 -5.33
CA ALA A 37 -3.26 -17.06 -4.68
C ALA A 37 -4.12 -18.27 -5.07
N ALA A 38 -5.46 -18.11 -5.05
CA ALA A 38 -6.41 -19.14 -5.46
C ALA A 38 -6.26 -19.54 -6.94
N ALA A 39 -5.87 -18.60 -7.81
CA ALA A 39 -5.66 -18.86 -9.24
C ALA A 39 -4.29 -19.51 -9.56
N LYS A 40 -3.35 -19.60 -8.60
CA LYS A 40 -2.03 -20.19 -8.84
C LYS A 40 -2.08 -21.71 -8.69
N PRO A 41 -1.41 -22.48 -9.57
CA PRO A 41 -1.15 -23.89 -9.34
C PRO A 41 -0.37 -24.10 -8.04
N ALA A 42 -0.64 -25.20 -7.34
CA ALA A 42 0.10 -25.60 -6.15
C ALA A 42 1.62 -25.63 -6.42
N GLY A 43 2.43 -25.13 -5.47
CA GLY A 43 3.89 -25.15 -5.55
C GLY A 43 4.56 -23.97 -6.28
N ARG A 44 3.80 -22.95 -6.71
CA ARG A 44 4.40 -21.75 -7.33
C ARG A 44 4.82 -20.72 -6.30
N VAL A 45 6.09 -20.31 -6.33
CA VAL A 45 6.67 -19.33 -5.40
C VAL A 45 5.82 -18.05 -5.32
N THR A 46 5.37 -17.76 -4.10
CA THR A 46 4.58 -16.60 -3.69
C THR A 46 5.36 -15.29 -3.82
N LEU A 47 6.64 -15.32 -3.42
CA LEU A 47 7.54 -14.18 -3.39
C LEU A 47 8.33 -14.06 -4.70
N ARG A 48 8.20 -12.94 -5.41
CA ARG A 48 9.01 -12.65 -6.61
C ARG A 48 9.79 -11.36 -6.41
N PRO A 49 11.06 -11.40 -5.98
CA PRO A 49 11.87 -10.21 -5.72
C PRO A 49 11.87 -9.20 -6.89
N GLY A 50 11.89 -9.71 -8.13
CA GLY A 50 11.79 -8.87 -9.32
C GLY A 50 10.47 -8.09 -9.43
N ARG A 51 9.36 -8.66 -8.98
CA ARG A 51 8.05 -7.99 -8.97
C ARG A 51 8.00 -6.88 -7.94
N GLU A 52 8.52 -7.10 -6.74
CA GLU A 52 8.60 -6.07 -5.70
C GLU A 52 9.45 -4.88 -6.14
N ALA A 53 10.64 -5.16 -6.68
CA ALA A 53 11.52 -4.13 -7.20
C ALA A 53 10.86 -3.31 -8.32
N ALA A 54 10.07 -3.95 -9.19
CA ALA A 54 9.33 -3.26 -10.24
C ALA A 54 8.21 -2.36 -9.67
N ILE A 55 7.49 -2.82 -8.65
CA ILE A 55 6.46 -2.02 -7.97
C ILE A 55 7.09 -0.80 -7.29
N LEU A 56 8.17 -0.98 -6.53
CA LEU A 56 8.87 0.12 -5.85
C LEU A 56 9.41 1.15 -6.85
N ARG A 57 10.07 0.69 -7.94
CA ARG A 57 10.56 1.58 -9.01
C ARG A 57 9.43 2.41 -9.62
N ARG A 58 8.28 1.77 -9.91
CA ARG A 58 7.10 2.46 -10.46
C ARG A 58 6.55 3.53 -9.49
N LEU A 59 6.49 3.21 -8.19
CA LEU A 59 5.98 4.16 -7.18
C LEU A 59 6.93 5.33 -6.95
N LEU A 60 8.24 5.07 -6.90
CA LEU A 60 9.25 6.12 -6.80
C LEU A 60 9.26 7.02 -8.05
N GLY A 61 9.06 6.44 -9.25
CA GLY A 61 9.00 7.20 -10.50
C GLY A 61 7.80 8.14 -10.61
N ARG A 62 6.67 7.81 -9.96
CA ARG A 62 5.47 8.68 -9.92
C ARG A 62 5.40 9.60 -8.69
N HIS A 63 6.33 9.46 -7.75
CA HIS A 63 6.28 10.17 -6.48
C HIS A 63 6.40 11.68 -6.66
N ARG A 64 5.44 12.43 -6.11
CA ARG A 64 5.43 13.89 -6.06
C ARG A 64 4.92 14.35 -4.70
N GLY A 65 5.33 15.54 -4.27
CA GLY A 65 4.90 16.13 -3.00
C GLY A 65 5.84 15.83 -1.82
N PRO A 66 5.43 16.22 -0.60
CA PRO A 66 6.31 16.34 0.57
C PRO A 66 6.58 15.01 1.28
N PHE A 67 5.91 13.92 0.89
CA PHE A 67 6.06 12.64 1.58
C PHE A 67 7.49 12.09 1.44
N PRO A 68 8.13 11.56 2.51
CA PRO A 68 9.49 11.04 2.41
C PRO A 68 9.56 9.77 1.56
N LYS A 69 10.36 9.79 0.48
CA LYS A 69 10.55 8.64 -0.42
C LYS A 69 10.97 7.35 0.31
N MET A 70 11.82 7.47 1.32
CA MET A 70 12.27 6.31 2.10
C MET A 70 11.16 5.73 2.98
N ALA A 71 10.25 6.57 3.51
CA ALA A 71 9.08 6.10 4.22
C ALA A 71 8.14 5.34 3.29
N LEU A 72 7.94 5.83 2.06
CA LEU A 72 7.15 5.13 1.03
C LEU A 72 7.70 3.73 0.77
N VAL A 73 9.02 3.60 0.60
CA VAL A 73 9.66 2.31 0.36
C VAL A 73 9.43 1.34 1.54
N ARG A 74 9.59 1.82 2.78
CA ARG A 74 9.39 1.00 3.99
C ARG A 74 7.95 0.53 4.11
N ILE A 75 6.99 1.45 4.01
CA ILE A 75 5.55 1.14 4.06
C ILE A 75 5.19 0.12 2.98
N TRP A 76 5.66 0.29 1.76
CA TRP A 76 5.30 -0.61 0.69
C TRP A 76 5.91 -2.02 0.85
N ARG A 77 7.12 -2.11 1.41
CA ARG A 77 7.72 -3.41 1.77
C ARG A 77 6.91 -4.11 2.86
N GLU A 78 6.44 -3.38 3.86
CA GLU A 78 5.61 -3.93 4.93
C GLU A 78 4.28 -4.48 4.37
N ILE A 79 3.58 -3.69 3.55
CA ILE A 79 2.34 -4.11 2.89
C ILE A 79 2.59 -5.33 1.99
N MET A 80 3.72 -5.41 1.29
CA MET A 80 4.05 -6.61 0.50
C MET A 80 4.34 -7.83 1.39
N GLY A 81 5.09 -7.66 2.49
CA GLY A 81 5.40 -8.72 3.45
C GLY A 81 4.15 -9.31 4.11
N ALA A 82 3.25 -8.45 4.58
CA ALA A 82 1.97 -8.86 5.17
C ALA A 82 1.12 -9.70 4.20
N LEU A 83 1.03 -9.28 2.92
CA LEU A 83 0.27 -10.03 1.92
C LEU A 83 0.94 -11.31 1.43
N VAL A 84 2.25 -11.41 1.52
CA VAL A 84 2.97 -12.68 1.27
C VAL A 84 2.65 -13.67 2.38
N ALA A 85 2.63 -13.23 3.64
CA ALA A 85 2.29 -14.08 4.78
C ALA A 85 0.86 -14.65 4.69
N LEU A 86 -0.09 -13.91 4.11
CA LEU A 86 -1.45 -14.41 3.84
C LEU A 86 -1.49 -15.57 2.82
N GLN A 87 -0.50 -15.70 1.93
CA GLN A 87 -0.47 -16.75 0.90
C GLN A 87 0.13 -18.07 1.40
N GLY A 88 0.44 -18.18 2.70
CA GLY A 88 0.98 -19.38 3.34
C GLY A 88 2.33 -19.15 4.01
N PRO A 89 2.72 -20.02 4.96
CA PRO A 89 3.98 -19.89 5.68
C PRO A 89 5.17 -19.94 4.71
N PHE A 90 6.22 -19.18 5.02
CA PHE A 90 7.53 -19.36 4.42
C PHE A 90 7.97 -20.80 4.71
N MET A 91 8.01 -21.65 3.70
CA MET A 91 8.58 -23.00 3.80
C MET A 91 9.92 -23.01 3.06
#